data_AF-A0A1H7M6T4-F1
#
_entry.id   AF-A0A1H7M6T4-F1
#
_cell.length_a   1.000
_cell.length_b   1.000
_cell.length_c   1.000
_cell.angle_alpha   90.00
_cell.angle_beta   90.00
_cell.angle_gamma   90.00
#
_symmetry.space_group_name_H-M   'P 1'
#
loop_
_entity.id
_entity.type
_entity.pdbx_description
1 polymer ?
#
loop_
_entity_poly.entity_id
_entity_poly.type
_entity_poly.pdbx_seq_one_letter_code
_entity_poly.pdbx_strand_id
1 'polypeptide(L)'
;MSQYYGPPQGPPPGPPPSNWAPYPPVTPPPPRKKHTALKVIAGVLGALLLIGIGARLGGGDRAEPTAERSGLDVAAQPEAEAPTPAAQQDTPAVTPTPTSSPAEKPKTYQGVGAKVVKVKQTEHALLAELTHSGSSNFIVSPVDPGGAEQASIVNEIGRYKGTVLVNEEDGKVLRAFKIQADGPWTLTLKPLALARVWDGGSIRASGRGDDVIALAPPASGLTTMKVNHSGSHNFIVDSYSESSRDLLVNEIGSYRGEVLLPDATFLIAVHADGKWSFTKG
;
A
#
# COMPACT_ATOMS: atom_id res chain seq x y z
N MET A 1 -28.03 62.76 13.56
CA MET A 1 -27.43 61.77 12.64
C MET A 1 -25.93 61.81 12.86
N SER A 2 -25.31 60.70 13.28
CA SER A 2 -23.85 60.66 13.52
C SER A 2 -23.16 60.02 12.32
N GLN A 3 -22.16 60.67 11.72
CA GLN A 3 -21.40 60.08 10.63
C GLN A 3 -20.25 59.22 11.15
N TYR A 4 -20.17 57.99 10.67
CA TYR A 4 -19.12 57.04 11.03
C TYR A 4 -17.94 57.17 10.07
N TYR A 5 -16.82 57.72 10.55
CA TYR A 5 -15.57 57.72 9.78
C TYR A 5 -14.87 56.37 9.94
N GLY A 6 -14.65 55.67 8.83
CA GLY A 6 -13.87 54.43 8.81
C GLY A 6 -12.37 54.66 9.07
N PRO A 7 -11.63 53.61 9.47
CA PRO A 7 -10.19 53.72 9.73
C PRO A 7 -9.40 54.07 8.47
N PRO A 8 -8.23 54.74 8.60
CA PRO A 8 -7.42 55.14 7.47
C PRO A 8 -6.90 53.95 6.67
N GLN A 9 -7.00 54.04 5.34
CA GLN A 9 -6.40 53.08 4.41
C GLN A 9 -4.88 53.17 4.46
N GLY A 10 -4.18 52.04 4.46
CA GLY A 10 -2.73 51.99 4.37
C GLY A 10 -2.21 52.47 3.01
N PRO A 11 -0.90 52.77 2.89
CA PRO A 11 -0.30 53.15 1.62
C PRO A 11 -0.40 52.01 0.59
N PRO A 12 -0.53 52.32 -0.72
CA PRO A 12 -0.59 51.30 -1.75
C PRO A 12 0.73 50.51 -1.84
N PRO A 13 0.70 49.23 -2.24
CA PRO A 13 1.89 48.43 -2.41
C PRO A 13 2.82 49.04 -3.48
N GLY A 14 4.13 49.02 -3.22
CA GLY A 14 5.14 49.49 -4.16
C GLY A 14 5.25 48.63 -5.42
N PRO A 15 5.86 49.15 -6.51
CA PRO A 15 6.06 48.39 -7.74
C PRO A 15 6.99 47.18 -7.52
N PRO A 16 6.80 46.07 -8.25
CA PRO A 16 7.66 44.90 -8.15
C PRO A 16 9.09 45.18 -8.65
N PRO A 17 10.11 44.49 -8.12
CA PRO A 17 11.51 44.69 -8.52
C PRO A 17 11.76 44.26 -9.97
N SER A 18 12.55 45.07 -10.69
CA SER A 18 12.65 45.06 -12.16
C SER A 18 13.68 44.09 -12.76
N ASN A 19 14.09 43.03 -12.04
CA ASN A 19 15.10 42.06 -12.52
C ASN A 19 14.51 40.65 -12.67
N TRP A 20 13.72 40.45 -13.72
CA TRP A 20 13.37 39.12 -14.22
C TRP A 20 14.21 38.81 -15.46
N ALA A 21 15.15 37.86 -15.34
CA ALA A 21 15.70 37.20 -16.51
C ALA A 21 14.62 36.28 -17.11
N PRO A 22 14.44 36.22 -18.44
CA PRO A 22 13.46 35.33 -19.04
C PRO A 22 13.84 33.87 -18.81
N TYR A 23 12.85 33.03 -18.48
CA TYR A 23 13.04 31.59 -18.40
C TYR A 23 13.53 31.02 -19.75
N PRO A 24 14.48 30.07 -19.76
CA PRO A 24 14.83 29.36 -20.99
C PRO A 24 13.61 28.58 -21.52
N PRO A 25 13.44 28.46 -22.84
CA PRO A 25 12.31 27.76 -23.42
C PRO A 25 12.34 26.26 -23.05
N VAL A 26 11.19 25.73 -22.64
CA VAL A 26 11.02 24.30 -22.34
C VAL A 26 11.10 23.50 -23.64
N THR A 27 12.15 22.70 -23.81
CA THR A 27 12.26 21.76 -24.93
C THR A 27 11.31 20.57 -24.71
N PRO A 28 10.50 20.16 -25.70
CA PRO A 28 9.67 18.97 -25.57
C PRO A 28 10.53 17.69 -25.46
N PRO A 29 10.09 16.67 -24.70
CA PRO A 29 10.84 15.44 -24.53
C PRO A 29 10.91 14.62 -25.84
N PRO A 30 11.99 13.86 -26.09
CA PRO A 30 12.12 13.04 -27.30
C PRO A 30 11.10 11.88 -27.32
N PRO A 31 10.66 11.43 -28.51
CA PRO A 31 9.68 10.36 -28.63
C PRO A 31 10.23 9.02 -28.11
N ARG A 32 9.46 8.36 -27.23
CA ARG A 32 9.80 7.07 -26.63
C ARG A 32 9.89 5.96 -27.69
N LYS A 33 11.04 5.29 -27.79
CA LYS A 33 11.15 4.01 -28.49
C LYS A 33 10.38 2.94 -27.71
N LYS A 34 9.66 2.06 -28.44
CA LYS A 34 8.97 0.91 -27.83
C LYS A 34 9.99 -0.13 -27.42
N HIS A 35 10.11 -0.38 -26.12
CA HIS A 35 10.90 -1.49 -25.57
C HIS A 35 9.95 -2.55 -25.00
N THR A 36 10.19 -3.81 -25.35
CA THR A 36 9.43 -4.97 -24.87
C THR A 36 9.52 -5.06 -23.35
N ALA A 37 8.41 -5.37 -22.68
CA ALA A 37 8.28 -5.12 -21.25
C ALA A 37 9.13 -6.06 -20.38
N LEU A 38 10.10 -5.48 -19.66
CA LEU A 38 10.64 -6.04 -18.42
C LEU A 38 9.98 -5.29 -17.26
N LYS A 39 9.14 -5.97 -16.47
CA LYS A 39 8.49 -5.35 -15.30
C LYS A 39 9.48 -5.26 -14.14
N VAL A 40 10.09 -4.10 -13.95
CA VAL A 40 10.77 -3.74 -12.70
C VAL A 40 9.85 -2.78 -11.94
N ILE A 41 9.23 -3.27 -10.86
CA ILE A 41 8.43 -2.45 -9.95
C ILE A 41 9.37 -1.96 -8.84
N ALA A 42 9.69 -0.67 -8.87
CA ALA A 42 10.50 -0.04 -7.84
C ALA A 42 9.60 0.57 -6.77
N GLY A 43 9.66 0.04 -5.55
CA GLY A 43 9.06 0.68 -4.37
C GLY A 43 9.73 2.03 -4.10
N VAL A 44 8.94 3.08 -3.87
CA VAL A 44 9.44 4.45 -3.72
C VAL A 44 9.91 4.68 -2.27
N LEU A 45 11.21 4.51 -2.03
CA LEU A 45 11.91 5.10 -0.88
C LEU A 45 13.21 5.73 -1.39
N GLY A 46 13.29 7.06 -1.37
CA GLY A 46 14.28 7.77 -2.18
C GLY A 46 14.66 9.19 -1.74
N ALA A 47 14.92 9.41 -0.44
CA ALA A 47 15.74 10.54 0.01
C ALA A 47 16.32 10.34 1.42
N LEU A 48 17.54 9.79 1.52
CA LEU A 48 18.73 10.48 2.04
C LEU A 48 19.95 9.52 2.14
N LEU A 49 21.11 10.04 1.75
CA LEU A 49 22.39 9.35 1.60
C LEU A 49 23.10 9.06 2.93
N LEU A 50 23.81 7.93 3.04
CA LEU A 50 25.20 7.87 3.52
C LEU A 50 25.97 6.65 2.95
N ILE A 51 27.30 6.72 3.03
CA ILE A 51 28.29 6.02 2.19
C ILE A 51 28.68 4.62 2.72
N GLY A 52 28.92 3.65 1.82
CA GLY A 52 29.53 2.34 2.13
C GLY A 52 30.24 1.71 0.93
N ILE A 53 31.50 1.30 1.11
CA ILE A 53 32.44 0.87 0.05
C ILE A 53 32.36 -0.65 -0.22
N GLY A 54 32.54 -1.08 -1.48
CA GLY A 54 32.94 -2.48 -1.75
C GLY A 54 32.65 -3.03 -3.16
N ALA A 55 33.44 -2.67 -4.16
CA ALA A 55 33.35 -3.32 -5.48
C ALA A 55 34.05 -4.70 -5.48
N ARG A 56 33.35 -5.75 -5.90
CA ARG A 56 33.94 -6.97 -6.47
C ARG A 56 33.20 -7.37 -7.74
N LEU A 57 33.96 -7.51 -8.82
CA LEU A 57 33.50 -8.00 -10.12
C LEU A 57 33.62 -9.53 -10.15
N GLY A 58 32.60 -10.20 -10.66
CA GLY A 58 32.58 -11.64 -10.88
C GLY A 58 31.24 -12.07 -11.46
N GLY A 59 31.16 -12.22 -12.79
CA GLY A 59 29.90 -12.55 -13.48
C GLY A 59 29.66 -14.06 -13.54
N GLY A 60 28.38 -14.44 -13.46
CA GLY A 60 27.86 -15.63 -14.16
C GLY A 60 27.75 -15.35 -15.66
N ASP A 61 27.26 -16.25 -16.51
CA ASP A 61 26.84 -17.65 -16.32
C ASP A 61 27.03 -18.39 -17.65
N ARG A 62 26.91 -19.73 -17.67
CA ARG A 62 27.02 -20.51 -18.92
C ARG A 62 25.90 -21.56 -19.09
N ALA A 63 25.10 -21.32 -20.14
CA ALA A 63 24.38 -22.28 -20.99
C ALA A 63 23.17 -23.08 -20.44
N GLU A 64 22.00 -22.75 -20.98
CA GLU A 64 21.01 -23.72 -21.53
C GLU A 64 21.38 -24.06 -23.01
N PRO A 65 20.60 -24.87 -23.79
CA PRO A 65 19.47 -25.80 -23.49
C PRO A 65 19.71 -27.22 -24.07
N THR A 66 18.70 -28.12 -24.15
CA THR A 66 18.39 -29.01 -25.33
C THR A 66 17.23 -30.02 -25.09
N ALA A 67 16.51 -30.36 -26.18
CA ALA A 67 15.53 -31.46 -26.41
C ALA A 67 14.10 -31.30 -25.81
N GLU A 68 12.96 -31.30 -26.53
CA GLU A 68 12.46 -31.73 -27.88
C GLU A 68 11.68 -33.08 -27.90
N ARG A 69 10.58 -33.12 -28.69
CA ARG A 69 9.76 -34.28 -29.18
C ARG A 69 8.61 -34.78 -28.29
N SER A 70 7.50 -35.35 -28.79
CA SER A 70 6.81 -35.36 -30.12
C SER A 70 5.50 -36.19 -29.98
N GLY A 71 4.44 -35.99 -30.79
CA GLY A 71 3.34 -36.97 -30.86
C GLY A 71 2.00 -36.50 -31.45
N LEU A 72 1.57 -37.16 -32.54
CA LEU A 72 0.37 -36.91 -33.38
C LEU A 72 -0.14 -38.30 -33.87
N ASP A 73 -1.39 -38.60 -34.28
CA ASP A 73 -2.64 -37.82 -34.48
C ASP A 73 -3.85 -38.81 -34.56
N VAL A 74 -5.00 -38.35 -35.11
CA VAL A 74 -6.04 -39.11 -35.87
C VAL A 74 -7.32 -39.66 -35.17
N ALA A 75 -8.45 -39.33 -35.81
CA ALA A 75 -9.86 -39.75 -35.63
C ALA A 75 -10.16 -41.21 -36.12
N ALA A 76 -11.38 -41.78 -36.29
CA ALA A 76 -12.79 -41.34 -36.18
C ALA A 76 -13.76 -42.56 -35.97
N GLN A 77 -15.07 -42.29 -35.87
CA GLN A 77 -16.23 -43.17 -35.51
C GLN A 77 -17.08 -43.63 -36.74
N PRO A 78 -17.82 -44.77 -36.72
CA PRO A 78 -19.31 -44.87 -36.49
C PRO A 78 -19.72 -46.05 -35.55
N GLU A 79 -20.66 -45.96 -34.59
CA GLU A 79 -22.11 -45.62 -34.57
C GLU A 79 -23.05 -46.85 -34.51
N ALA A 80 -23.82 -46.99 -33.42
CA ALA A 80 -25.09 -47.76 -33.31
C ALA A 80 -25.82 -47.41 -31.97
N GLU A 81 -27.14 -47.18 -32.00
CA GLU A 81 -27.95 -46.68 -30.87
C GLU A 81 -28.66 -47.79 -30.05
N ALA A 82 -28.93 -47.53 -28.76
CA ALA A 82 -30.08 -48.04 -27.96
C ALA A 82 -30.11 -47.36 -26.55
N PRO A 83 -31.22 -47.36 -25.79
CA PRO A 83 -31.78 -46.14 -25.18
C PRO A 83 -31.20 -45.73 -23.82
N THR A 84 -31.23 -44.43 -23.59
CA THR A 84 -30.78 -43.70 -22.39
C THR A 84 -31.56 -44.07 -21.11
N PRO A 85 -30.92 -44.62 -20.07
CA PRO A 85 -31.45 -44.58 -18.70
C PRO A 85 -31.30 -43.15 -18.13
N ALA A 86 -32.31 -42.69 -17.38
CA ALA A 86 -32.33 -41.32 -16.85
C ALA A 86 -31.08 -41.00 -16.01
N ALA A 87 -30.42 -39.88 -16.33
CA ALA A 87 -29.25 -39.41 -15.60
C ALA A 87 -29.62 -39.11 -14.14
N GLN A 88 -29.03 -39.87 -13.21
CA GLN A 88 -29.00 -39.48 -11.81
C GLN A 88 -28.12 -38.24 -11.70
N GLN A 89 -28.66 -37.15 -11.16
CA GLN A 89 -27.88 -35.95 -10.93
C GLN A 89 -26.87 -36.22 -9.82
N ASP A 90 -25.60 -36.38 -10.18
CA ASP A 90 -24.50 -36.28 -9.23
C ASP A 90 -24.60 -34.91 -8.54
N THR A 91 -25.01 -34.95 -7.27
CA THR A 91 -25.06 -33.76 -6.44
C THR A 91 -23.62 -33.30 -6.21
N PRO A 92 -23.23 -32.07 -6.55
CA PRO A 92 -21.87 -31.62 -6.35
C PRO A 92 -21.51 -31.76 -4.88
N ALA A 93 -20.43 -32.50 -4.61
CA ALA A 93 -19.94 -32.72 -3.26
C ALA A 93 -19.71 -31.37 -2.59
N VAL A 94 -20.38 -31.13 -1.47
CA VAL A 94 -20.27 -29.87 -0.73
C VAL A 94 -18.84 -29.75 -0.24
N THR A 95 -18.04 -28.90 -0.89
CA THR A 95 -16.70 -28.54 -0.40
C THR A 95 -16.85 -28.10 1.05
N PRO A 96 -16.14 -28.72 2.02
CA PRO A 96 -16.27 -28.31 3.41
C PRO A 96 -15.88 -26.85 3.54
N THR A 97 -16.81 -26.02 4.03
CA THR A 97 -16.55 -24.63 4.40
C THR A 97 -15.27 -24.60 5.24
N PRO A 98 -14.27 -23.77 4.92
CA PRO A 98 -13.01 -23.78 5.64
C PRO A 98 -13.27 -23.51 7.13
N THR A 99 -13.02 -24.52 7.96
CA THR A 99 -13.15 -24.44 9.41
C THR A 99 -12.42 -23.20 9.90
N SER A 100 -13.13 -22.28 10.54
CA SER A 100 -12.56 -21.02 11.00
C SER A 100 -11.43 -21.29 11.98
N SER A 101 -10.19 -21.14 11.49
CA SER A 101 -9.00 -21.16 12.35
C SER A 101 -9.19 -20.12 13.46
N PRO A 102 -8.89 -20.44 14.73
CA PRO A 102 -9.08 -19.50 15.83
C PRO A 102 -8.36 -18.19 15.54
N ALA A 103 -9.11 -17.10 15.35
CA ALA A 103 -8.55 -15.80 15.01
C ALA A 103 -7.49 -15.40 16.02
N GLU A 104 -6.27 -15.12 15.56
CA GLU A 104 -5.17 -14.76 16.45
C GLU A 104 -5.53 -13.51 17.26
N LYS A 105 -5.14 -13.46 18.55
CA LYS A 105 -5.47 -12.31 19.39
C LYS A 105 -4.42 -11.20 19.20
N PRO A 106 -4.81 -9.91 19.28
CA PRO A 106 -3.87 -8.80 19.28
C PRO A 106 -2.75 -8.98 20.30
N LYS A 107 -1.53 -8.59 19.93
CA LYS A 107 -0.35 -8.69 20.79
C LYS A 107 0.45 -7.39 20.78
N THR A 108 0.58 -6.79 21.97
CA THR A 108 1.28 -5.52 22.17
C THR A 108 2.70 -5.72 22.68
N TYR A 109 3.60 -4.90 22.16
CA TYR A 109 5.00 -4.76 22.54
C TYR A 109 5.28 -3.27 22.83
N GLN A 110 6.21 -3.00 23.74
CA GLN A 110 6.57 -1.64 24.12
C GLN A 110 8.10 -1.53 24.33
N GLY A 111 8.60 -0.30 24.27
CA GLY A 111 10.00 0.02 24.55
C GLY A 111 10.28 1.51 24.48
N VAL A 112 11.55 1.84 24.69
CA VAL A 112 12.12 3.19 24.52
C VAL A 112 13.41 3.00 23.72
N GLY A 113 13.65 3.88 22.75
CA GLY A 113 14.84 3.79 21.90
C GLY A 113 14.84 2.60 20.94
N ALA A 114 16.00 2.33 20.34
CA ALA A 114 16.16 1.24 19.38
C ALA A 114 16.01 -0.16 20.01
N LYS A 115 15.35 -1.09 19.31
CA LYS A 115 15.10 -2.46 19.80
C LYS A 115 14.83 -3.43 18.65
N VAL A 116 15.17 -4.71 18.84
CA VAL A 116 14.65 -5.80 18.00
C VAL A 116 13.56 -6.55 18.76
N VAL A 117 12.35 -6.59 18.19
CA VAL A 117 11.16 -7.22 18.76
C VAL A 117 10.89 -8.53 18.04
N LYS A 118 11.21 -9.67 18.68
CA LYS A 118 10.90 -11.00 18.12
C LYS A 118 9.42 -11.33 18.28
N VAL A 119 8.81 -11.84 17.21
CA VAL A 119 7.37 -12.17 17.16
C VAL A 119 7.15 -13.66 16.86
N LYS A 120 5.90 -14.12 16.71
CA LYS A 120 5.64 -15.45 16.14
C LYS A 120 5.96 -15.38 14.64
N GLN A 121 6.61 -16.39 14.08
CA GLN A 121 6.84 -16.41 12.63
C GLN A 121 5.51 -16.50 11.89
N THR A 122 5.34 -15.69 10.85
CA THR A 122 4.12 -15.66 10.04
C THR A 122 4.40 -15.20 8.61
N GLU A 123 3.65 -15.76 7.68
CA GLU A 123 3.54 -15.31 6.29
C GLU A 123 2.27 -14.47 6.08
N HIS A 124 1.24 -14.65 6.92
CA HIS A 124 -0.01 -13.91 6.83
C HIS A 124 0.17 -12.40 6.97
N ALA A 125 -0.61 -11.66 6.17
CA ALA A 125 -0.78 -10.22 6.32
C ALA A 125 -1.32 -9.86 7.72
N LEU A 126 -0.71 -8.85 8.33
CA LEU A 126 -1.09 -8.33 9.65
C LEU A 126 -1.26 -6.82 9.62
N LEU A 127 -1.95 -6.31 10.64
CA LEU A 127 -1.95 -4.90 10.97
C LEU A 127 -0.92 -4.65 12.08
N ALA A 128 -0.10 -3.63 11.91
CA ALA A 128 0.71 -3.05 12.98
C ALA A 128 0.13 -1.68 13.34
N GLU A 129 -0.50 -1.55 14.50
CA GLU A 129 -0.80 -0.25 15.11
C GLU A 129 0.42 0.19 15.91
N LEU A 130 1.01 1.35 15.59
CA LEU A 130 2.18 1.86 16.31
C LEU A 130 1.95 3.25 16.87
N THR A 131 2.68 3.56 17.94
CA THR A 131 2.85 4.93 18.42
C THR A 131 4.32 5.21 18.71
N HIS A 132 4.73 6.47 18.56
CA HIS A 132 6.01 6.98 19.03
C HIS A 132 5.83 8.40 19.59
N SER A 133 6.57 8.70 20.66
CA SER A 133 6.47 9.96 21.40
C SER A 133 7.78 10.75 21.50
N GLY A 134 8.84 10.29 20.82
CA GLY A 134 10.10 11.04 20.65
C GLY A 134 10.01 12.18 19.63
N SER A 135 11.16 12.77 19.31
CA SER A 135 11.32 13.92 18.42
C SER A 135 12.18 13.66 17.19
N SER A 136 12.84 12.51 17.11
CA SER A 136 13.74 12.11 16.02
C SER A 136 13.17 10.94 15.22
N ASN A 137 13.99 10.31 14.39
CA ASN A 137 13.61 9.20 13.51
C ASN A 137 12.91 8.07 14.26
N PHE A 138 11.71 7.74 13.82
CA PHE A 138 10.96 6.53 14.15
C PHE A 138 10.91 5.64 12.90
N ILE A 139 11.78 4.64 12.86
CA ILE A 139 11.90 3.70 11.74
C ILE A 139 11.55 2.32 12.24
N VAL A 140 10.63 1.64 11.55
CA VAL A 140 10.23 0.27 11.86
C VAL A 140 10.32 -0.57 10.60
N SER A 141 11.21 -1.56 10.62
CA SER A 141 11.45 -2.49 9.52
C SER A 141 11.09 -3.92 9.95
N PRO A 142 10.30 -4.68 9.16
CA PRO A 142 10.19 -6.12 9.34
C PRO A 142 11.55 -6.81 9.14
N VAL A 143 11.74 -7.93 9.82
CA VAL A 143 12.96 -8.76 9.73
C VAL A 143 12.53 -10.21 9.57
N ASP A 144 13.15 -10.89 8.60
CA ASP A 144 12.84 -12.26 8.21
C ASP A 144 13.48 -13.33 9.14
N PRO A 145 13.20 -14.64 8.95
CA PRO A 145 13.81 -15.71 9.75
C PRO A 145 15.34 -15.84 9.62
N GLY A 146 15.92 -15.40 8.50
CA GLY A 146 17.37 -15.35 8.29
C GLY A 146 18.05 -14.15 8.97
N GLY A 147 17.25 -13.18 9.43
CA GLY A 147 17.74 -11.94 10.03
C GLY A 147 17.94 -10.79 9.04
N ALA A 148 17.50 -10.94 7.78
CA ALA A 148 17.55 -9.87 6.80
C ALA A 148 16.42 -8.86 7.06
N GLU A 149 16.75 -7.57 6.90
CA GLU A 149 15.82 -6.46 7.04
C GLU A 149 15.05 -6.25 5.73
N GLN A 150 13.73 -6.12 5.84
CA GLN A 150 12.83 -5.79 4.73
C GLN A 150 12.59 -4.27 4.67
N ALA A 151 11.88 -3.80 3.64
CA ALA A 151 11.52 -2.39 3.52
C ALA A 151 10.79 -1.88 4.76
N SER A 152 11.13 -0.66 5.21
CA SER A 152 10.53 -0.06 6.40
C SER A 152 9.04 0.22 6.19
N ILE A 153 8.21 -0.21 7.14
CA ILE A 153 6.75 0.01 7.15
C ILE A 153 6.36 1.32 7.85
N VAL A 154 7.29 1.92 8.59
CA VAL A 154 7.21 3.29 9.10
C VAL A 154 8.61 3.91 9.00
N ASN A 155 8.71 5.15 8.51
CA ASN A 155 9.94 5.92 8.46
C ASN A 155 9.61 7.41 8.62
N GLU A 156 9.46 7.86 9.86
CA GLU A 156 8.92 9.18 10.21
C GLU A 156 9.84 9.95 11.15
N ILE A 157 9.66 11.27 11.24
CA ILE A 157 10.42 12.12 12.19
C ILE A 157 9.48 12.61 13.29
N GLY A 158 9.80 12.24 14.54
CA GLY A 158 9.11 12.69 15.74
C GLY A 158 7.90 11.82 16.09
N ARG A 159 6.77 12.47 16.40
CA ARG A 159 5.60 11.79 16.96
C ARG A 159 4.84 11.02 15.89
N TYR A 160 4.62 9.73 16.13
CA TYR A 160 3.86 8.86 15.23
C TYR A 160 2.62 8.29 15.93
N LYS A 161 1.52 8.17 15.17
CA LYS A 161 0.40 7.27 15.47
C LYS A 161 -0.29 6.90 14.16
N GLY A 162 -0.32 5.61 13.85
CA GLY A 162 -0.96 5.07 12.65
C GLY A 162 -1.05 3.55 12.67
N THR A 163 -1.80 2.99 11.72
CA THR A 163 -1.88 1.55 11.48
C THR A 163 -1.40 1.26 10.06
N VAL A 164 -0.44 0.35 9.91
CA VAL A 164 0.14 -0.04 8.61
C VAL A 164 -0.01 -1.55 8.37
N LEU A 165 0.06 -1.94 7.11
CA LEU A 165 0.14 -3.34 6.72
C LEU A 165 1.54 -3.92 6.97
N VAL A 166 1.57 -5.21 7.27
CA VAL A 166 2.79 -6.03 7.34
C VAL A 166 2.55 -7.26 6.49
N ASN A 167 3.56 -7.69 5.73
CA ASN A 167 3.44 -8.72 4.68
C ASN A 167 2.34 -8.36 3.66
N GLU A 168 2.41 -7.15 3.08
CA GLU A 168 1.51 -6.71 2.00
C GLU A 168 1.81 -7.35 0.63
N GLU A 169 2.97 -7.99 0.50
CA GLU A 169 3.40 -8.74 -0.68
C GLU A 169 3.47 -10.24 -0.35
N ASP A 170 3.10 -11.09 -1.30
CA ASP A 170 3.24 -12.54 -1.16
C ASP A 170 4.69 -12.97 -0.94
N GLY A 171 4.87 -14.06 -0.19
CA GLY A 171 6.18 -14.65 0.11
C GLY A 171 7.03 -13.88 1.13
N LYS A 172 6.54 -12.78 1.72
CA LYS A 172 7.20 -12.16 2.88
C LYS A 172 6.99 -13.00 4.13
N VAL A 173 8.10 -13.33 4.80
CA VAL A 173 8.06 -13.98 6.12
C VAL A 173 8.48 -12.97 7.18
N LEU A 174 7.64 -12.79 8.20
CA LEU A 174 7.93 -11.95 9.37
C LEU A 174 8.46 -12.81 10.51
N ARG A 175 9.59 -12.43 11.12
CA ARG A 175 10.13 -13.07 12.33
C ARG A 175 10.38 -12.09 13.47
N ALA A 176 10.73 -10.85 13.17
CA ALA A 176 10.93 -9.77 14.13
C ALA A 176 10.66 -8.40 13.49
N PHE A 177 10.66 -7.35 14.31
CA PHE A 177 10.79 -5.96 13.87
C PHE A 177 12.10 -5.38 14.39
N LYS A 178 12.82 -4.65 13.54
CA LYS A 178 13.88 -3.73 13.96
C LYS A 178 13.26 -2.35 14.09
N ILE A 179 13.38 -1.76 15.28
CA ILE A 179 12.87 -0.43 15.61
C ILE A 179 14.06 0.48 15.89
N GLN A 180 14.07 1.65 15.28
CA GLN A 180 14.95 2.78 15.63
C GLN A 180 14.05 3.92 16.11
N ALA A 181 14.40 4.51 17.25
CA ALA A 181 13.61 5.53 17.93
C ALA A 181 14.53 6.33 18.87
N ASP A 182 14.16 7.56 19.21
CA ASP A 182 14.74 8.31 20.34
C ASP A 182 13.84 8.28 21.60
N GLY A 183 12.54 8.01 21.44
CA GLY A 183 11.56 8.06 22.51
C GLY A 183 10.82 6.74 22.81
N PRO A 184 9.79 6.80 23.68
CA PRO A 184 8.89 5.70 23.95
C PRO A 184 8.03 5.37 22.73
N TRP A 185 7.82 4.07 22.49
CA TRP A 185 6.97 3.55 21.43
C TRP A 185 6.14 2.34 21.87
N THR A 186 5.05 2.10 21.13
CA THR A 186 4.22 0.89 21.22
C THR A 186 4.06 0.27 19.84
N LEU A 187 4.00 -1.06 19.78
CA LEU A 187 3.67 -1.84 18.58
C LEU A 187 2.61 -2.87 18.96
N THR A 188 1.42 -2.78 18.39
CA THR A 188 0.35 -3.78 18.55
C THR A 188 0.09 -4.46 17.22
N LEU A 189 0.44 -5.75 17.14
CA LEU A 189 0.05 -6.60 16.03
C LEU A 189 -1.39 -7.06 16.18
N LYS A 190 -2.15 -7.08 15.09
CA LYS A 190 -3.51 -7.59 15.00
C LYS A 190 -3.68 -8.41 13.72
N PRO A 191 -4.58 -9.40 13.68
CA PRO A 191 -5.01 -10.00 12.41
C PRO A 191 -5.58 -8.94 11.47
N LEU A 192 -5.44 -9.15 10.17
CA LEU A 192 -6.05 -8.31 9.14
C LEU A 192 -7.58 -8.19 9.30
N ALA A 193 -8.25 -9.24 9.79
CA ALA A 193 -9.68 -9.26 10.08
C ALA A 193 -10.13 -8.26 11.17
N LEU A 194 -9.21 -7.60 11.89
CA LEU A 194 -9.50 -6.51 12.82
C LEU A 194 -9.23 -5.11 12.22
N ALA A 195 -9.11 -5.02 10.88
CA ALA A 195 -9.05 -3.75 10.16
C ALA A 195 -10.32 -2.93 10.41
N ARG A 196 -10.21 -1.60 10.32
CA ARG A 196 -11.37 -0.74 10.50
C ARG A 196 -12.32 -0.92 9.32
N VAL A 197 -13.54 -1.40 9.58
CA VAL A 197 -14.49 -1.67 8.50
C VAL A 197 -15.20 -0.39 8.07
N TRP A 198 -15.27 -0.18 6.75
CA TRP A 198 -16.15 0.78 6.09
C TRP A 198 -17.29 0.00 5.43
N ASP A 199 -18.36 -0.20 6.21
CA ASP A 199 -19.44 -1.17 6.02
C ASP A 199 -20.54 -0.79 5.00
N GLY A 200 -20.32 0.28 4.22
CA GLY A 200 -21.29 0.80 3.27
C GLY A 200 -22.51 1.50 3.90
N GLY A 201 -22.78 1.33 5.19
CA GLY A 201 -23.83 2.05 5.92
C GLY A 201 -23.53 3.55 6.05
N SER A 202 -22.24 3.91 6.07
CA SER A 202 -21.77 5.29 5.85
C SER A 202 -21.25 5.47 4.42
N ILE A 203 -21.67 6.53 3.74
CA ILE A 203 -21.05 6.95 2.46
C ILE A 203 -19.65 7.55 2.65
N ARG A 204 -19.22 7.82 3.90
CA ARG A 204 -17.96 8.51 4.23
C ARG A 204 -17.09 7.75 5.23
N ALA A 205 -15.80 7.67 4.96
CA ALA A 205 -14.76 7.32 5.91
C ALA A 205 -13.80 8.51 6.16
N SER A 206 -13.16 8.56 7.31
CA SER A 206 -12.15 9.60 7.62
C SER A 206 -11.15 9.13 8.67
N GLY A 207 -9.98 9.76 8.68
CA GLY A 207 -8.91 9.47 9.64
C GLY A 207 -7.83 10.55 9.67
N ARG A 208 -6.71 10.22 10.32
CA ARG A 208 -5.47 10.99 10.36
C ARG A 208 -4.32 10.00 10.43
N GLY A 209 -3.22 10.31 9.76
CA GLY A 209 -2.07 9.42 9.75
C GLY A 209 -2.33 8.18 8.89
N ASP A 210 -1.39 7.26 8.96
CA ASP A 210 -1.49 5.96 8.31
C ASP A 210 -2.65 5.13 8.90
N ASP A 211 -3.39 4.45 8.03
CA ASP A 211 -4.50 3.57 8.43
C ASP A 211 -4.78 2.47 7.40
N VAL A 212 -5.49 1.43 7.84
CA VAL A 212 -5.91 0.31 6.98
C VAL A 212 -7.41 0.06 7.17
N ILE A 213 -8.15 0.18 6.07
CA ILE A 213 -9.61 0.13 6.04
C ILE A 213 -10.07 -1.08 5.24
N ALA A 214 -10.93 -1.92 5.82
CA ALA A 214 -11.61 -2.98 5.08
C ALA A 214 -12.91 -2.44 4.45
N LEU A 215 -13.16 -2.76 3.18
CA LEU A 215 -14.43 -2.50 2.51
C LEU A 215 -15.35 -3.70 2.70
N ALA A 216 -16.52 -3.48 3.30
CA ALA A 216 -17.59 -4.47 3.39
C ALA A 216 -18.90 -3.85 2.87
N PRO A 217 -19.55 -4.39 1.83
CA PRO A 217 -18.97 -5.32 0.87
C PRO A 217 -17.73 -4.72 0.17
N PRO A 218 -16.89 -5.56 -0.47
CA PRO A 218 -15.88 -5.11 -1.41
C PRO A 218 -16.45 -4.18 -2.49
N ALA A 219 -15.61 -3.35 -3.09
CA ALA A 219 -16.01 -2.53 -4.23
C ALA A 219 -16.44 -3.42 -5.42
N SER A 220 -17.45 -2.98 -6.18
CA SER A 220 -17.92 -3.70 -7.36
C SER A 220 -18.38 -2.78 -8.48
N GLY A 221 -18.19 -3.22 -9.72
CA GLY A 221 -18.57 -2.48 -10.92
C GLY A 221 -17.91 -1.09 -10.99
N LEU A 222 -18.64 -0.10 -11.51
CA LEU A 222 -18.17 1.28 -11.57
C LEU A 222 -18.34 1.98 -10.21
N THR A 223 -17.44 1.69 -9.27
CA THR A 223 -17.34 2.42 -8.00
C THR A 223 -16.28 3.52 -8.11
N THR A 224 -16.62 4.77 -7.76
CA THR A 224 -15.63 5.84 -7.54
C THR A 224 -15.46 6.16 -6.05
N MET A 225 -14.36 6.83 -5.72
CA MET A 225 -14.06 7.33 -4.39
C MET A 225 -13.53 8.76 -4.48
N LYS A 226 -14.27 9.70 -3.88
CA LYS A 226 -13.81 11.09 -3.68
C LYS A 226 -12.87 11.12 -2.51
N VAL A 227 -11.66 11.60 -2.72
CA VAL A 227 -10.56 11.57 -1.75
C VAL A 227 -10.14 13.00 -1.40
N ASN A 228 -9.88 13.23 -0.11
CA ASN A 228 -9.41 14.49 0.43
C ASN A 228 -8.27 14.23 1.42
N HIS A 229 -7.20 15.02 1.35
CA HIS A 229 -6.12 15.06 2.33
C HIS A 229 -5.76 16.49 2.70
N SER A 230 -5.51 16.73 3.99
CA SER A 230 -5.05 18.00 4.55
C SER A 230 -3.82 17.76 5.42
N GLY A 231 -2.71 17.48 4.75
CA GLY A 231 -1.36 17.34 5.28
C GLY A 231 -0.34 18.04 4.38
N SER A 232 0.95 17.80 4.63
CA SER A 232 2.09 18.49 4.02
C SER A 232 3.16 17.56 3.42
N HIS A 233 3.12 16.27 3.73
CA HIS A 233 4.08 15.27 3.26
C HIS A 233 3.39 14.28 2.32
N ASN A 234 4.00 13.10 2.10
CA ASN A 234 3.45 12.08 1.23
C ASN A 234 2.00 11.73 1.60
N PHE A 235 1.17 11.61 0.57
CA PHE A 235 -0.18 11.09 0.66
C PHE A 235 -0.34 9.99 -0.38
N ILE A 236 -0.29 8.75 0.09
CA ILE A 236 -0.39 7.55 -0.71
C ILE A 236 -1.68 6.81 -0.31
N VAL A 237 -2.41 6.33 -1.31
CA VAL A 237 -3.58 5.47 -1.14
C VAL A 237 -3.42 4.28 -2.08
N ASP A 238 -3.27 3.09 -1.51
CA ASP A 238 -3.25 1.81 -2.21
C ASP A 238 -4.57 1.06 -1.96
N SER A 239 -5.15 0.44 -3.00
CA SER A 239 -6.23 -0.54 -2.87
C SER A 239 -5.73 -1.95 -3.11
N TYR A 240 -6.32 -2.93 -2.42
CA TYR A 240 -6.01 -4.35 -2.57
C TYR A 240 -7.26 -5.17 -2.91
N SER A 241 -7.12 -6.04 -3.90
CA SER A 241 -7.99 -7.18 -4.18
C SER A 241 -7.23 -8.48 -3.86
N GLU A 242 -7.86 -9.65 -4.02
CA GLU A 242 -7.21 -10.96 -3.85
C GLU A 242 -6.07 -11.22 -4.87
N SER A 243 -5.91 -10.37 -5.90
CA SER A 243 -4.95 -10.58 -6.98
C SER A 243 -4.21 -9.32 -7.45
N SER A 244 -4.54 -8.15 -6.89
CA SER A 244 -3.95 -6.87 -7.28
C SER A 244 -3.71 -5.95 -6.09
N ARG A 245 -2.64 -5.15 -6.21
CA ARG A 245 -2.44 -3.89 -5.50
C ARG A 245 -2.44 -2.80 -6.55
N ASP A 246 -3.23 -1.76 -6.33
CA ASP A 246 -3.38 -0.63 -7.24
C ASP A 246 -3.13 0.69 -6.51
N LEU A 247 -2.17 1.47 -7.02
CA LEU A 247 -1.79 2.77 -6.49
C LEU A 247 -2.79 3.84 -6.97
N LEU A 248 -3.73 4.23 -6.11
CA LEU A 248 -4.83 5.14 -6.45
C LEU A 248 -4.43 6.61 -6.35
N VAL A 249 -3.62 6.96 -5.35
CA VAL A 249 -3.10 8.31 -5.13
C VAL A 249 -1.64 8.21 -4.70
N ASN A 250 -0.80 9.09 -5.24
CA ASN A 250 0.60 9.26 -4.83
C ASN A 250 0.99 10.73 -5.02
N GLU A 251 0.86 11.51 -3.96
CA GLU A 251 0.93 12.97 -3.99
C GLU A 251 1.74 13.52 -2.81
N ILE A 252 2.16 14.78 -2.88
CA ILE A 252 2.83 15.47 -1.78
C ILE A 252 1.95 16.63 -1.31
N GLY A 253 1.56 16.61 -0.04
CA GLY A 253 0.78 17.65 0.62
C GLY A 253 -0.73 17.45 0.51
N SER A 254 -1.47 18.55 0.41
CA SER A 254 -2.93 18.52 0.38
C SER A 254 -3.46 17.97 -0.95
N TYR A 255 -4.45 17.08 -0.89
CA TYR A 255 -5.07 16.48 -2.07
C TYR A 255 -6.59 16.64 -2.06
N ARG A 256 -7.17 16.78 -3.25
CA ARG A 256 -8.61 16.71 -3.50
C ARG A 256 -8.83 16.15 -4.90
N GLY A 257 -9.44 14.98 -4.99
CA GLY A 257 -9.70 14.32 -6.27
C GLY A 257 -10.77 13.24 -6.18
N GLU A 258 -10.94 12.53 -7.27
CA GLU A 258 -11.83 11.38 -7.39
C GLU A 258 -11.11 10.30 -8.18
N VAL A 259 -11.11 9.08 -7.64
CA VAL A 259 -10.42 7.92 -8.21
C VAL A 259 -11.43 6.81 -8.47
N LEU A 260 -11.12 5.92 -9.42
CA LEU A 260 -11.81 4.64 -9.54
C LEU A 260 -11.35 3.72 -8.41
N LEU A 261 -12.29 3.00 -7.78
CA LEU A 261 -11.95 1.83 -6.96
C LEU A 261 -11.99 0.59 -7.86
N PRO A 262 -10.89 -0.18 -8.00
CA PRO A 262 -10.89 -1.43 -8.75
C PRO A 262 -11.95 -2.41 -8.23
N ASP A 263 -12.52 -3.20 -9.15
CA ASP A 263 -13.46 -4.27 -8.83
C ASP A 263 -12.83 -5.26 -7.84
N ALA A 264 -13.64 -5.81 -6.93
CA ALA A 264 -13.22 -6.67 -5.83
C ALA A 264 -12.19 -6.07 -4.85
N THR A 265 -11.98 -4.74 -4.82
CA THR A 265 -11.21 -4.09 -3.73
C THR A 265 -11.84 -4.39 -2.38
N PHE A 266 -11.16 -5.10 -1.50
CA PHE A 266 -11.60 -5.40 -0.14
C PHE A 266 -10.85 -4.60 0.93
N LEU A 267 -9.73 -3.96 0.56
CA LEU A 267 -8.87 -3.23 1.50
C LEU A 267 -8.36 -1.93 0.87
N ILE A 268 -8.19 -0.90 1.70
CA ILE A 268 -7.50 0.34 1.36
C ILE A 268 -6.44 0.59 2.43
N ALA A 269 -5.18 0.77 2.03
CA ALA A 269 -4.12 1.27 2.88
C ALA A 269 -3.90 2.76 2.59
N VAL A 270 -3.69 3.54 3.64
CA VAL A 270 -3.43 4.98 3.58
C VAL A 270 -2.10 5.24 4.26
N HIS A 271 -1.23 6.00 3.60
CA HIS A 271 -0.03 6.58 4.21
C HIS A 271 -0.10 8.11 4.10
N ALA A 272 0.00 8.81 5.23
CA ALA A 272 -0.35 10.24 5.34
C ALA A 272 0.22 10.90 6.61
N ASP A 273 0.56 12.19 6.55
CA ASP A 273 0.83 13.01 7.74
C ASP A 273 -0.41 13.76 8.27
N GLY A 274 -1.37 14.02 7.37
CA GLY A 274 -2.52 14.88 7.61
C GLY A 274 -3.79 14.16 8.06
N LYS A 275 -4.89 14.93 8.09
CA LYS A 275 -6.25 14.35 8.13
C LYS A 275 -6.66 13.99 6.72
N TRP A 276 -7.41 12.92 6.54
CA TRP A 276 -7.97 12.52 5.25
C TRP A 276 -9.44 12.11 5.38
N SER A 277 -10.17 12.14 4.27
CA SER A 277 -11.51 11.54 4.19
C SER A 277 -11.86 11.07 2.79
N PHE A 278 -12.52 9.91 2.74
CA PHE A 278 -13.03 9.26 1.55
C PHE A 278 -14.56 9.32 1.53
N THR A 279 -15.14 9.44 0.34
CA THR A 279 -16.58 9.36 0.12
C THR A 279 -16.84 8.50 -1.11
N LYS A 280 -17.65 7.44 -0.99
CA LYS A 280 -18.06 6.62 -2.15
C LYS A 280 -18.92 7.47 -3.10
N GLY A 281 -18.70 7.30 -4.40
CA GLY A 281 -19.50 7.91 -5.47
C GLY A 281 -20.81 7.18 -5.73
#